data_AF-A0A256FC61-F1
#
_entry.id   AF-A0A256FC61-F1
#
_cell.length_a   1.000
_cell.length_b   1.000
_cell.length_c   1.000
_cell.angle_alpha   90.00
_cell.angle_beta   90.00
_cell.angle_gamma   90.00
#
_symmetry.space_group_name_H-M   'P 1'
#
loop_
_entity.id
_entity.type
_entity.pdbx_description
1 polymer ?
#
loop_
_entity_poly.entity_id
_entity_poly.type
_entity_poly.pdbx_seq_one_letter_code
_entity_poly.pdbx_strand_id
1 'polypeptide(L)'
;MSVAFAQGVKAGNPAVEVRYTVIGPAAYADAAGGKRVAETVIASGADIIFGQGNGSSFGMLQAVETTPATDGGKAYFIDVIGEKTSIDKGDLLSSVIWDLTPVYAAMIKDLHEGC
;
A
#
# COMPACT_ATOMS: atom_id res chain seq x y z
N MET A 1 -3.75 8.43 6.36
CA MET A 1 -2.38 7.86 6.33
C MET A 1 -1.42 8.62 5.44
N SER A 2 -1.82 9.15 4.27
CA SER A 2 -0.89 9.77 3.31
C SER A 2 -0.05 10.92 3.86
N VAL A 3 -0.62 11.80 4.70
CA VAL A 3 0.13 12.88 5.36
C VAL A 3 1.19 12.34 6.31
N ALA A 4 0.82 11.38 7.17
CA ALA A 4 1.74 10.75 8.12
C ALA A 4 2.87 9.99 7.40
N PHE A 5 2.56 9.30 6.30
CA PHE A 5 3.57 8.66 5.46
C PHE A 5 4.56 9.67 4.90
N ALA A 6 4.07 10.77 4.30
CA ALA A 6 4.93 11.82 3.77
C ALA A 6 5.81 12.46 4.85
N GLN A 7 5.25 12.71 6.05
CA GLN A 7 6.01 13.20 7.20
C GLN A 7 7.08 12.21 7.64
N GLY A 8 6.77 10.92 7.72
CA GLY A 8 7.73 9.87 8.07
C GLY A 8 8.88 9.77 7.05
N VAL A 9 8.57 9.80 5.76
CA VAL A 9 9.57 9.84 4.68
C VAL A 9 10.48 11.06 4.85
N LYS A 10 9.91 12.25 5.05
CA LYS A 10 10.69 13.48 5.20
C LYS A 10 11.51 13.55 6.49
N ALA A 11 11.04 12.92 7.56
CA ALA A 11 11.79 12.78 8.80
C ALA A 11 13.01 11.85 8.65
N GLY A 12 12.88 10.77 7.87
CA GLY A 12 13.99 9.86 7.57
C GLY A 12 14.99 10.45 6.56
N ASN A 13 14.47 11.07 5.49
CA ASN A 13 15.28 11.78 4.51
C ASN A 13 14.46 12.91 3.83
N PRO A 14 14.79 14.20 4.09
CA PRO A 14 14.03 15.32 3.54
C PRO A 14 14.15 15.47 2.01
N ALA A 15 15.18 14.88 1.39
CA ALA A 15 15.42 14.97 -0.05
C ALA A 15 14.53 14.04 -0.90
N VAL A 16 13.94 12.99 -0.30
CA VAL A 16 13.10 12.02 -1.02
C VAL A 16 11.84 12.70 -1.55
N GLU A 17 11.55 12.56 -2.85
CA GLU A 17 10.32 13.08 -3.45
C GLU A 17 9.14 12.15 -3.14
N VAL A 18 8.00 12.72 -2.70
CA VAL A 18 6.77 11.95 -2.45
C VAL A 18 5.74 12.31 -3.50
N ARG A 19 5.37 11.34 -4.32
CA ARG A 19 4.35 11.49 -5.36
C ARG A 19 3.03 10.92 -4.85
N TYR A 20 1.96 11.69 -4.98
CA TYR A 20 0.63 11.30 -4.53
C TYR A 20 -0.32 11.17 -5.72
N THR A 21 -0.99 10.03 -5.80
CA THR A 21 -1.98 9.74 -6.85
C THR A 21 -3.18 9.01 -6.25
N VAL A 22 -4.33 9.13 -6.89
CA VAL A 22 -5.60 8.50 -6.49
C VAL A 22 -6.17 7.79 -7.71
N ILE A 23 -6.52 6.51 -7.58
CA ILE A 23 -7.09 5.73 -8.69
C ILE A 23 -8.45 6.28 -9.11
N GLY A 24 -9.28 6.65 -8.13
CA GLY A 24 -10.60 7.22 -8.32
C GLY A 24 -11.42 7.18 -7.02
N PRO A 25 -12.54 7.92 -6.95
CA PRO A 25 -13.33 8.07 -5.71
C PRO A 25 -13.99 6.78 -5.20
N ALA A 26 -14.16 5.77 -6.05
CA ALA A 26 -14.81 4.49 -5.71
C ALA A 26 -13.96 3.26 -6.10
N ALA A 27 -12.64 3.42 -6.14
CA ALA A 27 -11.72 2.43 -6.69
C ALA A 27 -11.02 1.62 -5.61
N TYR A 28 -11.71 1.21 -4.54
CA TYR A 28 -11.10 0.45 -3.43
C TYR A 28 -10.88 -1.05 -3.75
N ALA A 29 -11.61 -1.57 -4.75
CA ALA A 29 -11.50 -2.95 -5.22
C ALA A 29 -11.07 -3.04 -6.70
N ASP A 30 -10.71 -1.92 -7.32
CA ASP A 30 -10.31 -1.84 -8.72
C ASP A 30 -8.81 -2.20 -8.89
N ALA A 31 -8.53 -3.49 -8.92
CA ALA A 31 -7.17 -4.00 -9.17
C ALA A 31 -6.62 -3.56 -10.53
N ALA A 32 -7.45 -3.50 -11.58
CA ALA A 32 -6.99 -3.07 -12.90
C ALA A 32 -6.59 -1.59 -12.91
N GLY A 33 -7.37 -0.73 -12.25
CA GLY A 33 -7.03 0.67 -12.01
C GLY A 33 -5.79 0.83 -11.15
N GLY A 34 -5.68 0.06 -10.06
CA GLY A 34 -4.51 0.05 -9.18
C GLY A 34 -3.22 -0.29 -9.91
N LYS A 35 -3.24 -1.32 -10.77
CA LYS A 35 -2.10 -1.68 -11.62
C LYS A 35 -1.68 -0.55 -12.53
N ARG A 36 -2.61 -0.04 -13.36
CA ARG A 36 -2.33 1.03 -14.33
C ARG A 36 -1.75 2.26 -13.66
N VAL A 37 -2.33 2.69 -12.54
CA VAL A 37 -1.86 3.88 -11.83
C VAL A 37 -0.48 3.64 -11.21
N ALA A 38 -0.24 2.47 -10.60
CA ALA A 38 1.08 2.12 -10.09
C ALA A 38 2.16 2.11 -11.18
N GLU A 39 1.87 1.52 -12.35
CA GLU A 39 2.78 1.57 -13.52
C GLU A 39 3.10 3.03 -13.92
N THR A 40 2.10 3.92 -13.93
CA THR A 40 2.35 5.33 -14.31
C THR A 40 3.25 6.06 -13.32
N VAL A 41 3.13 5.81 -12.01
CA VAL A 41 4.00 6.44 -11.02
C VAL A 41 5.40 5.84 -11.01
N ILE A 42 5.55 4.52 -11.26
CA ILE A 42 6.86 3.90 -11.46
C ILE A 42 7.55 4.51 -12.68
N ALA A 43 6.84 4.66 -13.80
CA ALA A 43 7.34 5.32 -15.00
C ALA A 43 7.73 6.79 -14.77
N SER A 44 7.14 7.45 -13.78
CA SER A 44 7.53 8.81 -13.35
C SER A 44 8.74 8.86 -12.41
N GLY A 45 9.39 7.73 -12.17
CA GLY A 45 10.59 7.60 -11.34
C GLY A 45 10.31 7.28 -9.88
N ALA A 46 9.15 6.70 -9.54
CA ALA A 46 8.95 6.11 -8.22
C ALA A 46 9.52 4.69 -8.20
N ASP A 47 10.27 4.37 -7.16
CA ASP A 47 10.87 3.06 -6.89
C ASP A 47 10.25 2.38 -5.66
N ILE A 48 9.45 3.09 -4.86
CA ILE A 48 8.70 2.54 -3.73
C ILE A 48 7.24 2.98 -3.84
N ILE A 49 6.31 2.02 -3.78
CA ILE A 49 4.87 2.24 -3.83
C ILE A 49 4.24 1.96 -2.47
N PHE A 50 3.65 2.99 -1.86
CA PHE A 50 2.82 2.85 -0.65
C PHE A 50 1.37 2.55 -1.03
N GLY A 51 1.01 1.27 -1.05
CA GLY A 51 -0.19 0.75 -1.71
C GLY A 51 -1.48 0.84 -0.91
N GLN A 52 -2.02 2.05 -0.76
CA GLN A 52 -3.33 2.23 -0.11
C GLN A 52 -4.48 1.78 -1.04
N GLY A 53 -5.25 0.77 -0.63
CA GLY A 53 -6.52 0.46 -1.30
C GLY A 53 -6.91 -1.00 -1.36
N ASN A 54 -6.79 -1.78 -0.27
CA ASN A 54 -7.26 -3.17 -0.12
C ASN A 54 -7.28 -4.01 -1.41
N GLY A 55 -8.41 -4.10 -2.13
CA GLY A 55 -8.51 -4.90 -3.36
C GLY A 55 -7.69 -4.34 -4.52
N SER A 56 -7.61 -3.02 -4.66
CA SER A 56 -6.79 -2.34 -5.67
C SER A 56 -5.29 -2.53 -5.44
N SER A 57 -4.88 -2.71 -4.18
CA SER A 57 -3.46 -2.92 -3.80
C SER A 57 -2.86 -4.19 -4.41
N PHE A 58 -3.67 -5.20 -4.74
CA PHE A 58 -3.20 -6.39 -5.46
C PHE A 58 -2.73 -6.06 -6.87
N GLY A 59 -3.43 -5.15 -7.56
CA GLY A 59 -3.00 -4.67 -8.86
C GLY A 59 -1.73 -3.82 -8.77
N MET A 60 -1.60 -3.01 -7.71
CA MET A 60 -0.37 -2.26 -7.45
C MET A 60 0.82 -3.18 -7.18
N LEU A 61 0.65 -4.23 -6.38
CA LEU A 61 1.69 -5.25 -6.16
C LEU A 61 2.08 -5.90 -7.49
N GLN A 62 1.11 -6.29 -8.32
CA GLN A 62 1.40 -6.83 -9.65
C GLN A 62 2.19 -5.85 -10.53
N ALA A 63 1.89 -4.55 -10.47
CA ALA A 63 2.66 -3.54 -11.20
C ALA A 63 4.11 -3.50 -10.73
N VAL A 64 4.34 -3.49 -9.42
CA VAL A 64 5.68 -3.50 -8.82
C VAL A 64 6.47 -4.75 -9.23
N GLU A 65 5.85 -5.93 -9.19
CA GLU A 65 6.48 -7.20 -9.58
C GLU A 65 6.87 -7.27 -11.07
N THR A 66 6.26 -6.46 -11.93
CA THR A 66 6.39 -6.58 -13.40
C THR A 66 6.97 -5.34 -14.08
N THR A 67 7.14 -4.25 -13.35
CA THR A 67 7.64 -2.97 -13.88
C THR A 67 8.92 -2.58 -13.15
N PRO A 68 10.09 -2.66 -13.82
CA PRO A 68 11.34 -2.17 -13.25
C PRO A 68 11.26 -0.68 -12.91
N ALA A 69 12.00 -0.28 -11.89
CA ALA A 69 12.24 1.13 -11.61
C ALA A 69 13.02 1.79 -12.77
N THR A 70 12.98 3.11 -12.86
CA THR A 70 13.58 3.86 -13.99
C THR A 70 15.10 3.75 -14.06
N ASP A 71 15.76 3.35 -12.98
CA ASP A 71 17.20 3.06 -12.92
C ASP A 71 17.55 1.63 -13.37
N GLY A 72 16.54 0.84 -13.79
CA GLY A 72 16.68 -0.58 -14.14
C GLY A 72 16.65 -1.52 -12.93
N GLY A 73 16.52 -0.99 -11.71
CA GLY A 73 16.37 -1.74 -10.48
C GLY A 73 14.95 -2.25 -10.26
N LYS A 74 14.73 -2.84 -9.08
CA LYS A 74 13.41 -3.25 -8.61
C LYS A 74 12.64 -2.05 -8.08
N ALA A 75 11.34 -2.01 -8.37
CA ALA A 75 10.42 -1.26 -7.54
C ALA A 75 10.05 -2.11 -6.31
N TYR A 76 9.69 -1.46 -5.21
CA TYR A 76 9.26 -2.12 -3.98
C TYR A 76 7.86 -1.68 -3.57
N PHE A 77 7.18 -2.55 -2.82
CA PHE A 77 5.84 -2.35 -2.35
C PHE A 77 5.78 -2.29 -0.82
N ILE A 78 5.04 -1.32 -0.29
CA ILE A 78 4.65 -1.29 1.12
C ILE A 78 3.14 -1.46 1.15
N ASP A 79 2.67 -2.60 1.67
CA ASP A 79 1.24 -2.88 1.77
C ASP A 79 0.60 -2.10 2.92
N VAL A 80 -0.72 -1.91 2.85
CA VAL A 80 -1.48 -1.17 3.84
C VAL A 80 -2.78 -1.89 4.16
N ILE A 81 -3.14 -1.97 5.45
CA ILE A 81 -4.24 -2.75 6.03
C ILE A 81 -3.96 -4.26 6.03
N GLY A 82 -3.42 -4.78 4.93
CA GLY A 82 -3.19 -6.21 4.73
C GLY A 82 -1.77 -6.69 5.05
N GLU A 83 -1.61 -8.00 4.94
CA GLU A 83 -0.36 -8.74 4.97
C GLU A 83 -0.33 -9.60 3.70
N LYS A 84 0.68 -9.42 2.86
CA LYS A 84 0.81 -10.11 1.55
C LYS A 84 2.07 -10.96 1.44
N THR A 85 2.77 -11.24 2.53
CA THR A 85 4.03 -12.00 2.49
C THR A 85 3.83 -13.40 1.92
N SER A 86 2.67 -14.02 2.14
CA SER A 86 2.34 -15.35 1.59
C SER A 86 2.30 -15.43 0.05
N ILE A 87 2.14 -14.30 -0.64
CA ILE A 87 2.09 -14.21 -2.11
C ILE A 87 3.21 -13.35 -2.70
N ASP A 88 4.09 -12.82 -1.86
CA ASP A 88 5.21 -11.97 -2.29
C ASP A 88 6.25 -12.77 -3.09
N LYS A 89 6.86 -12.10 -4.06
CA LYS A 89 7.93 -12.63 -4.93
C LYS A 89 9.29 -11.96 -4.67
N GLY A 90 9.41 -11.24 -3.56
CA GLY A 90 10.60 -10.49 -3.17
C GLY A 90 10.56 -9.01 -3.55
N ASP A 91 9.35 -8.45 -3.64
CA ASP A 91 9.12 -7.03 -3.94
C ASP A 91 8.37 -6.32 -2.79
N LEU A 92 7.79 -7.06 -1.84
CA LEU A 92 7.20 -6.53 -0.60
C LEU A 92 8.28 -6.13 0.41
N LEU A 93 8.43 -4.83 0.65
CA LEU A 93 9.38 -4.27 1.62
C LEU A 93 8.87 -4.37 3.06
N SER A 94 7.59 -4.05 3.26
CA SER A 94 6.95 -4.07 4.58
C SER A 94 5.42 -3.95 4.43
N SER A 95 4.70 -3.99 5.55
CA SER A 95 3.24 -3.82 5.58
C SER A 95 2.81 -2.99 6.80
N VAL A 96 1.89 -2.05 6.59
CA VAL A 96 1.19 -1.35 7.68
C VAL A 96 -0.04 -2.15 8.07
N ILE A 97 0.12 -3.01 9.08
CA ILE A 97 -0.93 -3.92 9.55
C ILE A 97 -1.97 -3.16 10.37
N TRP A 98 -3.25 -3.40 10.05
CA TRP A 98 -4.37 -2.96 10.88
C TRP A 98 -4.94 -4.17 11.61
N ASP A 99 -4.41 -4.45 12.81
CA ASP A 99 -4.95 -5.51 13.65
C ASP A 99 -6.24 -5.05 14.33
N LEU A 100 -7.37 -5.38 13.71
CA LEU A 100 -8.70 -5.09 14.23
C LEU A 100 -9.26 -6.23 15.10
N THR A 101 -8.53 -7.34 15.23
CA THR A 101 -8.93 -8.50 16.04
C THR A 101 -9.28 -8.12 17.48
N PRO A 102 -8.42 -7.42 18.25
CA PRO A 102 -8.73 -7.09 19.64
C PRO A 102 -9.95 -6.16 19.75
N VAL A 103 -10.13 -5.26 18.78
CA VAL A 103 -11.26 -4.32 18.76
C VAL A 103 -12.56 -5.09 18.53
N TYR A 104 -12.63 -5.91 17.48
CA TYR A 104 -13.84 -6.68 17.19
C TYR A 104 -14.13 -7.73 18.26
N ALA A 105 -13.10 -8.36 18.84
CA ALA A 105 -13.27 -9.30 19.94
C ALA A 105 -13.88 -8.62 21.18
N ALA A 106 -13.43 -7.41 21.52
CA ALA A 106 -14.01 -6.62 22.59
C ALA A 106 -15.48 -6.26 22.30
N MET A 107 -15.77 -5.76 21.09
CA MET A 107 -17.15 -5.42 20.70
C MET A 107 -18.10 -6.62 20.77
N ILE A 108 -17.66 -7.80 20.30
CA ILE A 108 -18.45 -9.04 20.38
C ILE A 108 -18.67 -9.44 21.84
N LYS A 109 -17.66 -9.27 22.69
CA LYS A 109 -17.77 -9.56 24.12
C LYS A 109 -18.79 -8.64 24.80
N ASP A 110 -18.71 -7.33 24.56
CA ASP A 110 -19.63 -6.35 25.13
C ASP A 110 -21.09 -6.66 24.75
N LEU A 111 -21.33 -7.01 23.48
CA LEU A 111 -22.66 -7.46 23.01
C LEU A 111 -23.17 -8.72 23.73
N HIS A 112 -22.31 -9.67 24.08
CA HIS A 112 -22.69 -10.85 24.86
C HIS A 112 -22.97 -10.52 26.33
N GLU A 113 -22.27 -9.54 26.89
CA GLU A 113 -22.40 -9.12 28.29
C GLU A 113 -23.54 -8.09 28.50
N GLY A 114 -24.13 -7.57 27.42
CA GLY A 114 -25.23 -6.60 27.45
C GLY A 114 -24.76 -5.17 27.78
N CYS A 115 -23.51 -4.85 27.44
CA CYS A 115 -22.86 -3.55 27.65
C CYS A 115 -22.66 -2.83 26.31
#